data_AF-S9S8S2-F1
#
_entry.id   AF-S9S8S2-F1
#
_cell.length_a   1.000
_cell.length_b   1.000
_cell.length_c   1.000
_cell.angle_alpha   90.00
_cell.angle_beta   90.00
_cell.angle_gamma   90.00
#
_symmetry.space_group_name_H-M   'P 1'
#
loop_
_entity.id
_entity.type
_entity.pdbx_description
1 polymer ?
#
loop_
_entity_poly.entity_id
_entity_poly.type
_entity_poly.pdbx_seq_one_letter_code
_entity_poly.pdbx_strand_id
1 'polypeptide(L)'
;MHYIRRVTDLETGEVKTISLGEHLPFTEAAAKFGVTRPTLVKVLLQLGLVQKEFDTVARENRYRLHPEAEKKGLGKRLMGPHGPFDVLCPSALEWLEADLKAILAASTFDRATVTALQALDAYDAERLSKLDVEGKVLWLIYHFPDLPVRQMAQGLGVSERLVHRYLTKRRDQLERASKRMAGEVFTPAEPEVEPKAEPEADRQSLAA
;
A
#
# COMPACT_ATOMS: atom_id res chain seq x y z
N MET A 1 25.84 -1.45 3.59
CA MET A 1 27.30 -1.24 3.34
C MET A 1 27.76 0.00 4.10
N HIS A 2 28.86 -0.08 4.86
CA HIS A 2 29.37 1.05 5.66
C HIS A 2 30.22 1.98 4.79
N TYR A 3 29.82 3.24 4.66
CA TYR A 3 30.54 4.21 3.82
C TYR A 3 31.40 5.12 4.69
N ILE A 4 32.65 5.28 4.28
CA ILE A 4 33.60 6.21 4.89
C ILE A 4 34.00 7.27 3.87
N ARG A 5 34.10 8.53 4.31
CA ARG A 5 34.63 9.64 3.52
C ARG A 5 35.95 10.06 4.12
N ARG A 6 36.99 10.11 3.30
CA ARG A 6 38.27 10.71 3.68
C ARG A 6 38.23 12.17 3.28
N VAL A 7 38.41 13.06 4.24
CA VAL A 7 38.43 14.51 4.03
C VAL A 7 39.79 15.00 4.51
N THR A 8 40.49 15.70 3.64
CA THR A 8 41.72 16.39 4.01
C THR A 8 41.34 17.68 4.70
N ASP A 9 41.76 17.82 5.94
CA ASP A 9 41.67 19.07 6.69
C ASP A 9 42.61 20.07 6.03
N LEU A 10 42.07 21.18 5.51
CA LEU A 10 42.85 22.17 4.77
C LEU A 10 43.77 22.99 5.67
N GLU A 11 43.49 23.03 6.98
CA GLU A 11 44.30 23.78 7.95
C GLU A 11 45.44 22.92 8.51
N THR A 12 45.19 21.63 8.78
CA THR A 12 46.19 20.74 9.39
C THR A 12 46.90 19.83 8.38
N GLY A 13 46.37 19.70 7.17
CA GLY A 13 46.85 18.73 6.17
C GLY A 13 46.54 17.27 6.51
N GLU A 14 45.87 17.00 7.63
CA GLU A 14 45.57 15.64 8.08
C GLU A 14 44.35 15.07 7.34
N VAL A 15 44.44 13.81 6.94
CA VAL A 15 43.31 13.09 6.32
C VAL A 15 42.44 12.48 7.42
N LYS A 16 41.33 13.15 7.73
CA LYS A 16 40.32 12.65 8.67
C LYS A 16 39.38 11.70 7.95
N THR A 17 39.08 10.57 8.58
CA THR A 17 38.11 9.59 8.07
C THR A 17 36.80 9.78 8.82
N ILE A 18 35.75 10.18 8.11
CA ILE A 18 34.42 10.41 8.65
C ILE A 18 33.53 9.24 8.24
N SER A 19 32.89 8.60 9.21
CA SER A 19 31.85 7.60 8.92
C SER A 19 30.60 8.31 8.40
N LEU A 20 30.11 7.89 7.23
CA LEU A 20 28.84 8.34 6.67
C LEU A 20 27.68 7.39 7.04
N GLY A 21 27.94 6.41 7.90
CA GLY A 21 26.97 5.40 8.32
C GLY A 21 26.67 4.34 7.25
N GLU A 22 25.69 3.49 7.56
CA GLU A 22 25.27 2.41 6.69
C GLU A 22 24.29 2.92 5.64
N HIS A 23 24.70 2.87 4.38
CA HIS A 23 23.76 3.10 3.29
C HIS A 23 23.19 1.76 2.87
N LEU A 24 21.88 1.75 2.67
CA LEU A 24 21.13 0.54 2.33
C LEU A 24 20.65 0.61 0.88
N PRO A 25 20.91 -0.40 0.03
CA PRO A 25 20.21 -0.53 -1.23
C PRO A 25 18.70 -0.65 -1.01
N PHE A 26 17.90 -0.31 -2.01
CA PHE A 26 16.43 -0.31 -1.87
C PHE A 26 15.86 -1.65 -1.37
N THR A 27 16.49 -2.77 -1.71
CA THR A 27 16.07 -4.10 -1.23
C THR A 27 16.27 -4.24 0.29
N GLU A 28 17.44 -3.84 0.79
CA GLU A 28 17.75 -3.90 2.23
C GLU A 28 16.95 -2.85 3.02
N ALA A 29 16.77 -1.65 2.45
CA ALA A 29 15.92 -0.63 3.05
C ALA A 29 14.46 -1.11 3.17
N ALA A 30 13.93 -1.77 2.14
CA ALA A 30 12.58 -2.33 2.18
C ALA A 30 12.45 -3.40 3.27
N ALA A 31 13.46 -4.28 3.39
CA ALA A 31 13.51 -5.27 4.46
C ALA A 31 13.56 -4.62 5.86
N LYS A 32 14.36 -3.55 6.04
CA LYS A 32 14.40 -2.78 7.30
C LYS A 32 13.03 -2.23 7.70
N PHE A 33 12.25 -1.77 6.73
CA PHE A 33 10.89 -1.26 6.97
C PHE A 33 9.80 -2.33 7.01
N GLY A 34 10.14 -3.62 6.81
CA GLY A 34 9.16 -4.70 6.76
C GLY A 34 8.22 -4.64 5.56
N VAL A 35 8.63 -3.99 4.45
CA VAL A 35 7.84 -3.88 3.22
C VAL A 35 8.54 -4.55 2.05
N THR A 36 7.79 -4.80 0.96
CA THR A 36 8.39 -5.29 -0.28
C THR A 36 9.10 -4.17 -1.03
N ARG A 37 10.15 -4.51 -1.78
CA ARG A 37 10.89 -3.56 -2.62
C ARG A 37 9.99 -2.77 -3.58
N PRO A 38 9.03 -3.39 -4.31
CA PRO A 38 8.11 -2.64 -5.17
C PRO A 38 7.28 -1.60 -4.40
N THR A 39 6.81 -1.92 -3.19
CA THR A 39 6.06 -0.99 -2.34
C THR A 39 6.92 0.21 -1.95
N LEU A 40 8.15 -0.03 -1.47
CA LEU A 40 9.08 1.05 -1.15
C LEU A 40 9.35 1.93 -2.38
N VAL A 41 9.59 1.33 -3.55
CA VAL A 41 9.85 2.08 -4.79
C VAL A 41 8.65 2.95 -5.19
N LYS A 42 7.42 2.48 -5.01
CA LYS A 42 6.22 3.31 -5.25
C LYS A 42 6.17 4.53 -4.33
N VAL A 43 6.44 4.34 -3.04
CA VAL A 43 6.51 5.44 -2.07
C VAL A 43 7.59 6.44 -2.47
N LEU A 44 8.79 5.96 -2.80
CA LEU A 44 9.90 6.82 -3.23
C LEU A 44 9.58 7.59 -4.53
N LEU A 45 8.85 6.96 -5.45
CA LEU A 45 8.39 7.60 -6.69
C LEU A 45 7.37 8.71 -6.39
N GLN A 46 6.43 8.46 -5.47
CA GLN A 46 5.44 9.45 -5.04
C GLN A 46 6.09 10.65 -4.32
N LEU A 47 7.16 10.41 -3.57
CA LEU A 47 7.96 11.45 -2.93
C LEU A 47 8.91 12.19 -3.89
N GLY A 48 8.97 11.79 -5.17
CA GLY A 48 9.91 12.36 -6.14
C GLY A 48 11.38 12.04 -5.86
N LEU A 49 11.66 11.06 -4.98
CA LEU A 49 13.03 10.62 -4.69
C LEU A 49 13.58 9.66 -5.74
N VAL A 50 12.71 9.00 -6.50
CA VAL A 50 13.07 8.01 -7.52
C VAL A 50 12.38 8.37 -8.81
N GLN A 51 13.03 8.10 -9.93
CA GLN A 51 12.49 8.25 -11.28
C GLN A 51 12.73 7.00 -12.12
N LYS A 52 11.97 6.85 -13.20
CA LYS A 52 12.15 5.75 -14.16
C LYS A 52 13.14 6.20 -15.23
N GLU A 53 14.24 5.48 -15.37
CA GLU A 53 15.27 5.71 -16.39
C GLU A 53 15.44 4.46 -17.25
N PHE A 54 15.69 4.66 -18.55
CA PHE A 54 16.03 3.55 -19.43
C PHE A 54 17.51 3.19 -19.25
N ASP A 55 17.77 1.96 -18.83
CA ASP A 55 19.12 1.41 -18.72
C ASP A 55 19.54 0.86 -20.09
N THR A 56 20.49 1.52 -20.74
CA THR A 56 21.01 1.12 -22.06
C THR A 56 21.78 -0.19 -22.03
N VAL A 57 22.34 -0.57 -20.88
CA VAL A 57 23.11 -1.82 -20.71
C VAL A 57 22.15 -3.00 -20.57
N ALA A 58 21.13 -2.86 -19.73
CA ALA A 58 20.13 -3.91 -19.51
C ALA A 58 18.99 -3.91 -20.55
N ARG A 59 18.87 -2.85 -21.37
CA ARG A 59 17.75 -2.59 -22.29
C ARG A 59 16.38 -2.60 -21.62
N GLU A 60 16.33 -2.19 -20.36
CA GLU A 60 15.12 -2.20 -19.53
C GLU A 60 14.97 -0.90 -18.76
N ASN A 61 13.72 -0.56 -18.42
CA ASN A 61 13.47 0.58 -17.55
C ASN A 61 13.75 0.20 -16.10
N ARG A 62 14.61 0.98 -15.44
CA ARG A 62 14.94 0.82 -14.02
C ARG A 62 14.49 2.03 -13.22
N TYR A 63 14.10 1.76 -11.99
CA TYR A 63 13.83 2.81 -11.01
C TYR A 63 15.16 3.26 -10.42
N ARG A 64 15.50 4.52 -10.64
CA ARG A 64 16.76 5.14 -10.22
C ARG A 64 16.52 6.31 -9.27
N LEU A 65 17.37 6.47 -8.26
CA LEU A 65 17.31 7.60 -7.33
C LEU A 65 17.39 8.94 -8.09
N HIS A 66 16.46 9.87 -7.95
CA HIS A 66 16.46 11.15 -8.67
C HIS A 66 17.77 11.95 -8.43
N PRO A 67 18.35 12.65 -9.44
CA PRO A 67 19.62 13.35 -9.26
C PRO A 67 19.58 14.43 -8.17
N GLU A 68 18.41 15.04 -7.97
CA GLU A 68 18.23 16.01 -6.88
C GLU A 68 18.26 15.37 -5.49
N ALA A 69 17.76 14.14 -5.34
CA ALA A 69 17.82 13.42 -4.08
C ALA A 69 19.28 13.07 -3.73
N GLU A 70 20.08 12.72 -4.73
CA GLU A 70 21.53 12.53 -4.57
C GLU A 70 22.25 13.83 -4.18
N LYS A 71 21.94 14.95 -4.86
CA LYS A 71 22.49 16.28 -4.51
C LYS A 71 22.14 16.71 -3.08
N LYS A 72 20.95 16.36 -2.60
CA LYS A 72 20.50 16.60 -1.22
C LYS A 72 21.12 15.64 -0.19
N GLY A 73 21.94 14.67 -0.64
CA GLY A 73 22.59 13.71 0.23
C GLY A 73 21.66 12.62 0.77
N LEU A 74 20.49 12.41 0.15
CA LEU A 74 19.51 11.40 0.57
C LEU A 74 19.86 9.99 0.08
N GLY A 75 20.78 9.88 -0.86
CA GLY A 75 21.25 8.59 -1.36
C GLY A 75 22.40 8.78 -2.34
N LYS A 76 22.83 7.67 -2.92
CA LYS A 76 23.86 7.66 -3.97
C LYS A 76 23.45 6.76 -5.11
N ARG A 77 23.78 7.20 -6.33
CA ARG A 77 23.73 6.37 -7.54
C ARG A 77 25.04 5.63 -7.68
N LEU A 78 24.99 4.30 -7.75
CA LEU A 78 26.19 3.48 -7.84
C LEU A 78 26.19 2.62 -9.10
N MET A 79 27.39 2.29 -9.55
CA MET A 79 27.60 1.36 -10.66
C MET A 79 28.23 0.10 -10.11
N GLY A 80 27.49 -1.01 -10.16
CA GLY A 80 27.95 -2.31 -9.72
C GLY A 80 28.42 -3.19 -10.86
N PRO A 81 29.07 -4.33 -10.53
CA PRO A 81 29.48 -5.33 -11.51
C PRO A 81 28.28 -5.96 -12.25
N HIS A 82 27.08 -5.94 -11.65
CA HIS A 82 25.83 -6.43 -12.24
C HIS A 82 24.92 -5.29 -12.74
N GLY A 83 25.50 -4.12 -12.98
CA GLY A 83 24.81 -2.92 -13.46
C GLY A 83 24.49 -1.91 -12.35
N PRO A 84 23.73 -0.86 -12.70
CA PRO A 84 23.42 0.21 -11.77
C PRO A 84 22.54 -0.25 -10.60
N PHE A 85 22.85 0.26 -9.42
CA PHE A 85 22.00 0.15 -8.24
C PHE A 85 22.12 1.42 -7.41
N ASP A 86 21.09 1.73 -6.64
CA ASP A 86 21.07 2.94 -5.81
C ASP A 86 20.86 2.59 -4.35
N VAL A 87 21.41 3.45 -3.49
CA VAL A 87 21.41 3.29 -2.03
C VAL A 87 20.83 4.53 -1.36
N LEU A 88 20.15 4.33 -0.25
CA LEU A 88 19.65 5.40 0.62
C LEU A 88 20.63 5.66 1.76
N CYS A 89 20.88 6.93 2.04
CA CYS A 89 21.69 7.37 3.16
C CYS A 89 20.93 7.20 4.49
N PRO A 90 21.63 7.12 5.65
CA PRO A 90 20.98 7.06 6.97
C PRO A 90 19.94 8.16 7.20
N SER A 91 20.25 9.40 6.82
CA SER A 91 19.34 10.55 6.95
C SER A 91 18.03 10.37 6.16
N ALA A 92 18.11 9.78 4.97
CA ALA A 92 16.91 9.47 4.19
C ALA A 92 16.12 8.33 4.81
N LEU A 93 16.80 7.34 5.39
CA LEU A 93 16.13 6.25 6.10
C LEU A 93 15.39 6.75 7.34
N GLU A 94 16.00 7.63 8.13
CA GLU A 94 15.37 8.26 9.29
C GLU A 94 14.16 9.11 8.89
N TRP A 95 14.32 9.93 7.84
CA TRP A 95 13.22 10.74 7.31
C TRP A 95 12.06 9.85 6.81
N LEU A 96 12.37 8.80 6.05
CA LEU A 96 11.38 7.84 5.60
C LEU A 96 10.73 7.14 6.77
N GLU A 97 11.45 6.72 7.81
CA GLU A 97 10.86 6.02 8.95
C GLU A 97 9.74 6.81 9.64
N ALA A 98 9.92 8.13 9.75
CA ALA A 98 8.91 9.03 10.31
C ALA A 98 7.64 9.11 9.45
N ASP A 99 7.80 9.23 8.13
CA ASP A 99 6.68 9.51 7.21
C ASP A 99 6.09 8.25 6.55
N LEU A 100 6.84 7.14 6.51
CA LEU A 100 6.52 5.95 5.71
C LEU A 100 5.22 5.29 6.15
N LYS A 101 4.89 5.27 7.44
CA LYS A 101 3.60 4.72 7.91
C LYS A 101 2.41 5.53 7.36
N ALA A 102 2.51 6.86 7.39
CA ALA A 102 1.49 7.74 6.84
C ALA A 102 1.40 7.63 5.31
N ILE A 103 2.54 7.53 4.64
CA ILE A 103 2.57 7.43 3.17
C ILE A 103 2.14 6.04 2.70
N LEU A 104 2.43 4.96 3.41
CA LEU A 104 1.91 3.63 3.08
C LEU A 104 0.39 3.58 3.25
N ALA A 105 -0.13 4.19 4.32
CA ALA A 105 -1.57 4.37 4.47
C ALA A 105 -2.16 5.20 3.31
N ALA A 106 -1.46 6.24 2.84
CA ALA A 106 -1.91 7.08 1.73
C ALA A 106 -1.69 6.50 0.31
N SER A 107 -0.69 5.62 0.10
CA SER A 107 -0.26 5.12 -1.21
C SER A 107 -0.87 3.77 -1.60
N THR A 108 -1.63 3.15 -0.69
CA THR A 108 -2.44 1.96 -1.00
C THR A 108 -3.73 2.33 -1.75
N PHE A 109 -4.12 3.60 -1.65
CA PHE A 109 -5.39 4.12 -2.11
C PHE A 109 -5.19 5.12 -3.25
N ASP A 110 -6.06 5.08 -4.25
CA ASP A 110 -6.12 6.16 -5.21
C ASP A 110 -6.65 7.45 -4.55
N ARG A 111 -6.46 8.59 -5.22
CA ARG A 111 -6.87 9.90 -4.67
C ARG A 111 -8.36 9.95 -4.32
N ALA A 112 -9.19 9.25 -5.10
CA ALA A 112 -10.63 9.17 -4.88
C ALA A 112 -10.94 8.45 -3.56
N THR A 113 -10.30 7.30 -3.31
CA THR A 113 -10.45 6.55 -2.06
C THR A 113 -9.95 7.33 -0.86
N VAL A 114 -8.79 7.99 -0.95
CA VAL A 114 -8.27 8.82 0.13
C VAL A 114 -9.27 9.92 0.49
N THR A 115 -9.86 10.56 -0.52
CA THR A 115 -10.87 11.62 -0.33
C THR A 115 -12.13 11.05 0.32
N ALA A 116 -12.59 9.86 -0.09
CA ALA A 116 -13.76 9.21 0.48
C ALA A 116 -13.57 8.83 1.95
N LEU A 117 -12.41 8.28 2.30
CA LEU A 117 -12.08 7.91 3.69
C LEU A 117 -11.93 9.14 4.59
N GLN A 118 -11.27 10.21 4.11
CA GLN A 118 -11.18 11.47 4.84
C GLN A 118 -12.56 12.10 5.08
N ALA A 119 -13.44 12.06 4.09
CA ALA A 119 -14.80 12.57 4.23
C ALA A 119 -15.61 11.75 5.24
N LEU A 120 -15.43 10.42 5.25
CA LEU A 120 -16.03 9.55 6.26
C LEU A 120 -15.52 9.87 7.67
N ASP A 121 -14.21 10.05 7.83
CA ASP A 121 -13.62 10.35 9.13
C ASP A 121 -14.09 11.71 9.67
N ALA A 122 -14.18 12.72 8.80
CA ALA A 122 -14.73 14.03 9.14
C ALA A 122 -16.20 13.91 9.59
N TYR A 123 -17.02 13.17 8.83
CA TYR A 123 -18.42 12.93 9.19
C TYR A 123 -18.56 12.15 10.51
N ASP A 124 -17.75 11.13 10.73
CA ASP A 124 -17.77 10.33 11.97
C ASP A 124 -17.24 11.15 13.17
N ALA A 125 -16.39 12.15 12.96
CA ALA A 125 -15.91 13.05 14.01
C ALA A 125 -16.98 14.05 14.49
N GLU A 126 -17.86 14.50 13.60
CA GLU A 126 -18.94 15.45 13.93
C GLU A 126 -20.14 14.79 14.64
N ARG A 127 -20.22 13.46 14.61
CA ARG A 127 -21.34 12.73 15.22
C ARG A 127 -21.20 12.55 16.72
N LEU A 128 -22.34 12.69 17.41
CA LEU A 128 -22.49 12.33 18.84
C LEU A 128 -22.27 10.83 19.09
N SER A 129 -22.64 9.98 18.13
CA SER A 129 -22.43 8.54 18.17
C SER A 129 -21.66 8.06 16.94
N LYS A 130 -20.55 7.35 17.18
CA LYS A 130 -19.71 6.79 16.12
C LYS A 130 -20.49 5.78 15.28
N LEU A 131 -20.25 5.81 13.98
CA LEU A 131 -20.75 4.80 13.05
C LEU A 131 -20.11 3.44 13.37
N ASP A 132 -20.94 2.41 13.39
CA ASP A 132 -20.48 1.03 13.32
C ASP A 132 -19.98 0.71 11.90
N VAL A 133 -19.35 -0.45 11.74
CA VAL A 133 -18.76 -0.86 10.45
C VAL A 133 -19.80 -0.89 9.34
N GLU A 134 -21.02 -1.38 9.63
CA GLU A 134 -22.12 -1.39 8.67
C GLU A 134 -22.49 0.03 8.24
N GLY A 135 -22.70 0.94 9.19
CA GLY A 135 -23.00 2.34 8.92
C GLY A 135 -21.90 3.05 8.12
N LYS A 136 -20.62 2.78 8.39
CA LYS A 136 -19.48 3.32 7.62
C LYS A 136 -19.51 2.85 6.16
N VAL A 137 -19.75 1.56 5.94
CA VAL A 137 -19.88 0.99 4.58
C VAL A 137 -21.06 1.62 3.84
N LEU A 138 -22.24 1.71 4.47
CA LEU A 138 -23.42 2.27 3.82
C LEU A 138 -23.26 3.76 3.50
N TRP A 139 -22.60 4.51 4.37
CA TRP A 139 -22.28 5.92 4.15
C TRP A 139 -21.35 6.10 2.94
N LEU A 140 -20.25 5.33 2.87
CA LEU A 140 -19.32 5.40 1.74
C LEU A 140 -20.01 5.13 0.41
N ILE A 141 -20.91 4.15 0.36
CA ILE A 141 -21.60 3.77 -0.89
C ILE A 141 -22.66 4.79 -1.28
N TYR A 142 -23.26 5.48 -0.30
CA TYR A 142 -24.23 6.53 -0.58
C TYR A 142 -23.56 7.80 -1.13
N HIS A 143 -22.39 8.18 -0.59
CA HIS A 143 -21.68 9.41 -0.96
C HIS A 143 -20.64 9.23 -2.07
N PHE A 144 -20.10 8.01 -2.24
CA PHE A 144 -19.07 7.65 -3.21
C PHE A 144 -19.45 6.33 -3.92
N PRO A 145 -20.48 6.33 -4.78
CA PRO A 145 -21.02 5.11 -5.38
C PRO A 145 -20.02 4.38 -6.29
N ASP A 146 -19.06 5.10 -6.86
CA ASP A 146 -18.04 4.56 -7.76
C ASP A 146 -16.84 3.95 -7.00
N LEU A 147 -16.83 4.02 -5.67
CA LEU A 147 -15.72 3.51 -4.85
C LEU A 147 -15.68 1.97 -4.89
N PRO A 148 -14.56 1.35 -5.35
CA PRO A 148 -14.42 -0.09 -5.38
C PRO A 148 -14.54 -0.76 -4.01
N VAL A 149 -15.24 -1.90 -3.95
CA VAL A 149 -15.44 -2.69 -2.71
C VAL A 149 -14.12 -3.07 -2.04
N ARG A 150 -13.12 -3.45 -2.83
CA ARG A 150 -11.78 -3.75 -2.33
C ARG A 150 -11.14 -2.57 -1.60
N GLN A 151 -11.27 -1.36 -2.14
CA GLN A 151 -10.72 -0.16 -1.53
C GLN A 151 -11.48 0.23 -0.26
N MET A 152 -12.80 0.07 -0.23
CA MET A 152 -13.60 0.23 1.01
C MET A 152 -13.19 -0.77 2.09
N ALA A 153 -13.04 -2.05 1.73
CA ALA A 153 -12.66 -3.10 2.66
C ALA A 153 -11.29 -2.84 3.27
N GLN A 154 -10.30 -2.51 2.43
CA GLN A 154 -8.96 -2.14 2.87
C GLN A 154 -8.96 -0.87 3.73
N GLY A 155 -9.69 0.17 3.33
CA GLY A 155 -9.76 1.44 4.05
C GLY A 155 -10.40 1.33 5.43
N LEU A 156 -11.38 0.44 5.58
CA LEU A 156 -12.07 0.19 6.85
C LEU A 156 -11.43 -0.94 7.69
N GLY A 157 -10.41 -1.62 7.19
CA GLY A 157 -9.75 -2.73 7.88
C GLY A 157 -10.62 -3.98 8.01
N VAL A 158 -11.50 -4.25 7.04
CA VAL A 158 -12.43 -5.40 7.04
C VAL A 158 -12.29 -6.26 5.79
N SER A 159 -12.90 -7.45 5.79
CA SER A 159 -12.90 -8.32 4.61
C SER A 159 -13.87 -7.84 3.53
N GLU A 160 -13.54 -8.06 2.25
CA GLU A 160 -14.43 -7.75 1.12
C GLU A 160 -15.76 -8.50 1.22
N ARG A 161 -15.73 -9.75 1.71
CA ARG A 161 -16.94 -10.56 1.97
C ARG A 161 -17.89 -9.87 2.96
N LEU A 162 -17.35 -9.20 3.97
CA LEU A 162 -18.16 -8.49 4.95
C LEU A 162 -18.83 -7.25 4.32
N VAL A 163 -18.10 -6.51 3.50
CA VAL A 163 -18.63 -5.36 2.76
C VAL A 163 -19.75 -5.79 1.81
N HIS A 164 -19.55 -6.87 1.03
CA HIS A 164 -20.58 -7.45 0.16
C HIS A 164 -21.82 -7.89 0.94
N ARG A 165 -21.65 -8.49 2.13
CA ARG A 165 -22.78 -8.87 2.99
C ARG A 165 -23.64 -7.67 3.40
N TYR A 166 -23.02 -6.55 3.77
CA TYR A 166 -23.77 -5.33 4.12
C TYR A 166 -24.47 -4.71 2.91
N LEU A 167 -23.82 -4.77 1.75
CA LEU A 167 -24.42 -4.36 0.48
C LEU A 167 -25.67 -5.15 0.14
N THR A 168 -25.61 -6.48 0.23
CA THR A 168 -26.76 -7.36 0.01
C THR A 168 -27.87 -7.05 1.01
N LYS A 169 -27.53 -6.91 2.30
CA LYS A 169 -28.49 -6.55 3.35
C LYS A 169 -29.23 -5.24 3.04
N ARG A 170 -28.51 -4.21 2.57
CA ARG A 170 -29.13 -2.94 2.15
C ARG A 170 -30.05 -3.12 0.96
N ARG A 171 -29.63 -3.88 -0.07
CA ARG A 171 -30.47 -4.16 -1.24
C ARG A 171 -31.77 -4.83 -0.83
N ASP A 172 -31.69 -5.86 0.01
CA ASP A 172 -32.86 -6.60 0.49
C ASP A 172 -33.79 -5.70 1.31
N GLN A 173 -33.24 -4.78 2.12
CA GLN A 173 -34.03 -3.80 2.86
C GLN A 173 -34.75 -2.81 1.94
N LEU A 174 -34.07 -2.30 0.91
CA LEU A 174 -34.67 -1.40 -0.08
C LEU A 174 -35.78 -2.10 -0.87
N GLU A 175 -35.57 -3.35 -1.26
CA GLU A 175 -36.56 -4.15 -1.96
C GLU A 175 -37.79 -4.45 -1.09
N ARG A 176 -37.59 -4.74 0.20
CA ARG A 176 -38.72 -4.87 1.14
C ARG A 176 -39.48 -3.57 1.32
N ALA A 177 -38.77 -2.44 1.38
CA ALA A 177 -39.41 -1.14 1.51
C ALA A 177 -40.24 -0.80 0.25
N SER A 178 -39.70 -1.05 -0.95
CA SER A 178 -40.43 -0.81 -2.20
C SER A 178 -41.65 -1.72 -2.35
N LYS A 179 -41.52 -3.02 -2.05
CA LYS A 179 -42.65 -3.98 -2.07
C LYS A 179 -43.73 -3.67 -1.04
N ARG A 180 -43.35 -3.21 0.16
CA ARG A 180 -44.32 -2.72 1.16
C ARG A 180 -45.06 -1.46 0.70
N MET A 181 -44.39 -0.56 -0.02
CA MET A 181 -45.04 0.60 -0.64
C MET A 181 -45.94 0.21 -1.84
N ALA A 182 -45.61 -0.88 -2.54
CA ALA A 182 -46.37 -1.41 -3.67
C ALA A 182 -47.50 -2.40 -3.27
N GLY A 183 -47.54 -2.86 -2.01
CA GLY A 183 -48.57 -3.78 -1.51
C GLY A 183 -48.32 -5.27 -1.78
N GLU A 184 -47.10 -5.68 -2.16
CA GLU A 184 -46.76 -7.07 -2.53
C GLU A 184 -46.00 -7.82 -1.41
N VAL A 185 -46.29 -9.12 -1.26
CA VAL A 185 -45.62 -10.01 -0.29
C VAL A 185 -44.26 -10.47 -0.84
N PHE A 186 -43.19 -10.30 -0.06
CA PHE A 186 -41.81 -10.62 -0.45
C PHE A 186 -41.43 -12.09 -0.14
N THR A 187 -40.85 -12.79 -1.12
CA THR A 187 -40.13 -14.06 -0.95
C THR A 187 -38.62 -13.78 -1.07
N PRO A 188 -37.78 -14.08 -0.07
CA PRO A 188 -36.33 -13.89 -0.16
C PRO A 188 -35.70 -14.78 -1.24
N ALA A 189 -34.68 -14.28 -1.92
CA ALA A 189 -33.83 -15.09 -2.78
C ALA A 189 -33.08 -16.12 -1.91
N GLU A 190 -33.24 -17.40 -2.22
CA GLU A 190 -32.50 -18.47 -1.55
C GLU A 190 -30.99 -18.27 -1.76
N PRO A 191 -30.16 -18.47 -0.71
CA PRO A 191 -28.72 -18.42 -0.88
C PRO A 191 -28.30 -19.55 -1.83
N GLU A 192 -27.54 -19.22 -2.87
CA GLU A 192 -26.86 -20.21 -3.71
C GLU A 192 -26.04 -21.14 -2.81
N VAL A 193 -26.51 -22.37 -2.66
CA VAL A 193 -25.80 -23.44 -1.97
C VAL A 193 -24.62 -23.82 -2.87
N GLU A 194 -23.41 -23.39 -2.50
CA GLU A 194 -22.18 -23.88 -3.12
C GLU A 194 -22.21 -25.42 -3.15
N PRO A 195 -21.98 -26.06 -4.31
CA PRO A 195 -21.96 -27.52 -4.38
C PRO A 195 -20.85 -28.05 -3.47
N LYS A 196 -21.24 -28.87 -2.50
CA LYS A 196 -20.32 -29.64 -1.65
C LYS A 196 -19.34 -30.39 -2.56
N ALA A 197 -18.05 -30.07 -2.43
CA ALA A 197 -16.98 -30.88 -2.97
C ALA A 197 -17.14 -32.33 -2.48
N GLU A 198 -17.20 -33.26 -3.42
CA GLU A 198 -17.23 -34.69 -3.15
C GLU A 198 -15.98 -35.12 -2.36
N PRO A 199 -16.09 -36.05 -1.41
CA PRO A 199 -14.93 -36.60 -0.73
C PRO A 199 -14.15 -37.50 -1.69
N GLU A 200 -12.87 -37.18 -1.91
CA GLU A 200 -11.89 -37.97 -2.65
C GLU A 200 -11.69 -39.32 -1.94
N ALA A 201 -12.41 -40.34 -2.40
CA ALA A 201 -12.24 -41.73 -1.97
C ALA A 201 -11.14 -42.41 -2.79
N ASP A 202 -10.28 -43.13 -2.07
CA ASP A 202 -9.46 -44.25 -2.51
C ASP A 202 -8.47 -44.06 -3.67
N ARG A 203 -7.24 -43.69 -3.30
CA ARG A 203 -6.03 -44.23 -3.93
C ARG A 203 -5.05 -44.75 -2.88
N GLN A 204 -5.44 -45.84 -2.23
CA GLN A 204 -4.48 -46.83 -1.73
C GLN A 204 -4.72 -48.16 -2.43
N SER A 205 -3.71 -48.61 -3.19
CA SER A 205 -3.34 -49.99 -3.51
C SER A 205 -2.97 -50.15 -4.98
N LEU A 206 -1.66 -50.27 -5.25
CA LEU A 206 -1.05 -51.43 -5.91
C LEU A 206 0.43 -51.12 -6.15
N ALA A 207 1.22 -51.52 -5.17
CA ALA A 207 2.57 -52.00 -5.40
C ALA A 207 2.46 -53.51 -5.68
N ALA A 208 2.87 -53.92 -6.87
CA ALA A 208 3.45 -55.22 -7.20
C ALA A 208 4.03 -55.13 -8.61
#